data_AF-A0A951QA60-F1
#
_entry.id   AF-A0A951QA60-F1
#
_cell.length_a   1.000
_cell.length_b   1.000
_cell.length_c   1.000
_cell.angle_alpha   90.00
_cell.angle_beta   90.00
_cell.angle_gamma   90.00
#
_symmetry.space_group_name_H-M   'P 1'
#
loop_
_entity.id
_entity.type
_entity.pdbx_description
1 polymer ?
#
loop_
_entity_poly.entity_id
_entity_poly.type
_entity_poly.pdbx_seq_one_letter_code
_entity_poly.pdbx_strand_id
1 'polypeptide(L)'
;MSLKIDQGLFNLDFTDYHAILGTAVDADLKEIRKRYLTIARRLHPDSCMTEDISDRQRASELLSKLVNPAYEKLSQEKTYAEYCILLRLKGQQAVKQQETIVLNSDSARLLAAASDIDTSYRLALRNLAEKQYNQLDQAIEIAGQISELNLVYLMRKESRGEAVGTRRTAAPSAGENSTPMRSPTPTTPVRVPATREALIAAYLRRSQEFETKQNFPRAILELRDAIKMDASSSECHSRLGLIYLKTNQNTMAKIHFNKALELDPQDAVALEGKRRLETPTSTAIAPAKGKLEPQKPGVKGGKPDPGKLDKKGKSSSKDKPDNGNGGLFGLFGSKKK
;
A
#
# COMPACT_ATOMS: atom_id res chain seq x y z
N MET A 1 -6.18 -26.11 16.82
CA MET A 1 -5.58 -26.54 15.53
C MET A 1 -4.50 -25.55 15.15
N SER A 2 -3.40 -26.00 14.56
CA SER A 2 -2.34 -25.10 14.08
C SER A 2 -2.82 -24.37 12.82
N LEU A 3 -2.62 -23.05 12.72
CA LEU A 3 -2.90 -22.25 11.52
C LEU A 3 -1.76 -22.33 10.48
N LYS A 4 -0.86 -23.30 10.63
CA LYS A 4 0.30 -23.47 9.76
C LYS A 4 -0.14 -24.03 8.41
N ILE A 5 0.31 -23.39 7.33
CA ILE A 5 0.14 -23.85 5.96
C ILE A 5 1.49 -24.39 5.50
N ASP A 6 1.55 -25.67 5.12
CA ASP A 6 2.79 -26.37 4.74
C ASP A 6 2.81 -26.70 3.24
N GLN A 7 2.45 -25.73 2.39
CA GLN A 7 2.36 -25.91 0.93
C GLN A 7 2.76 -24.64 0.15
N GLY A 8 3.21 -24.83 -1.09
CA GLY A 8 3.52 -23.72 -2.01
C GLY A 8 4.60 -22.78 -1.48
N LEU A 9 4.38 -21.47 -1.63
CA LEU A 9 5.31 -20.43 -1.16
C LEU A 9 5.52 -20.46 0.37
N PHE A 10 4.61 -21.05 1.15
CA PHE A 10 4.77 -21.16 2.60
C PHE A 10 5.94 -22.07 3.00
N ASN A 11 6.32 -23.03 2.15
CA ASN A 11 7.48 -23.88 2.36
C ASN A 11 8.81 -23.17 2.08
N LEU A 12 8.77 -21.95 1.56
CA LEU A 12 9.96 -21.13 1.26
C LEU A 12 10.16 -20.01 2.29
N ASP A 13 9.77 -20.23 3.56
CA ASP A 13 9.82 -19.23 4.63
C ASP A 13 9.14 -17.90 4.25
N PHE A 14 8.01 -17.98 3.55
CA PHE A 14 7.31 -16.83 3.03
C PHE A 14 5.80 -16.91 3.28
N THR A 15 5.21 -15.82 3.77
CA THR A 15 3.75 -15.76 3.98
C THR A 15 3.06 -15.27 2.72
N ASP A 16 2.35 -16.15 2.02
CA ASP A 16 1.58 -15.77 0.83
C ASP A 16 0.22 -15.14 1.21
N TYR A 17 0.21 -13.80 1.31
CA TYR A 17 -1.00 -13.03 1.58
C TYR A 17 -2.03 -13.09 0.45
N HIS A 18 -1.61 -13.25 -0.81
CA HIS A 18 -2.53 -13.44 -1.93
C HIS A 18 -3.28 -14.76 -1.83
N ALA A 19 -2.58 -15.83 -1.42
CA ALA A 19 -3.22 -17.11 -1.16
C ALA A 19 -4.20 -17.08 0.00
N ILE A 20 -3.86 -16.38 1.08
CA ILE A 20 -4.78 -16.17 2.22
C ILE A 20 -6.07 -15.49 1.77
N LEU A 21 -6.00 -14.43 0.97
CA LEU A 21 -7.21 -13.76 0.48
C LEU A 21 -7.86 -14.45 -0.73
N GLY A 22 -7.19 -15.40 -1.36
CA GLY A 22 -7.63 -16.01 -2.62
C GLY A 22 -7.71 -14.99 -3.75
N THR A 23 -6.67 -14.18 -3.90
CA THR A 23 -6.54 -13.12 -4.92
C THR A 23 -5.35 -13.41 -5.84
N ALA A 24 -5.38 -12.87 -7.05
CA ALA A 24 -4.28 -13.05 -7.99
C ALA A 24 -3.02 -12.29 -7.51
N VAL A 25 -1.83 -12.79 -7.84
CA VAL A 25 -0.57 -12.13 -7.50
C VAL A 25 -0.39 -10.75 -8.18
N ASP A 26 -1.15 -10.48 -9.25
CA ASP A 26 -1.22 -9.21 -9.97
C ASP A 26 -2.50 -8.41 -9.66
N ALA A 27 -3.29 -8.84 -8.65
CA ALA A 27 -4.58 -8.22 -8.31
C ALA A 27 -4.42 -6.75 -7.88
N ASP A 28 -5.36 -5.91 -8.28
CA ASP A 28 -5.40 -4.52 -7.85
C ASP A 28 -6.01 -4.37 -6.45
N LEU A 29 -5.80 -3.20 -5.83
CA LEU A 29 -6.35 -2.88 -4.51
C LEU A 29 -7.88 -3.01 -4.44
N LYS A 30 -8.60 -2.77 -5.55
CA LYS A 30 -10.06 -2.86 -5.58
C LYS A 30 -10.51 -4.31 -5.48
N GLU A 31 -9.86 -5.20 -6.23
CA GLU A 31 -10.05 -6.64 -6.20
C GLU A 31 -9.72 -7.21 -4.82
N ILE A 32 -8.56 -6.85 -4.27
CA ILE A 32 -8.13 -7.26 -2.92
C ILE A 32 -9.16 -6.83 -1.87
N ARG A 33 -9.59 -5.56 -1.90
CA ARG A 33 -10.59 -5.04 -0.95
C ARG A 33 -11.94 -5.73 -1.11
N LYS A 34 -12.42 -5.94 -2.35
CA LYS A 34 -13.69 -6.62 -2.61
C LYS A 34 -13.66 -8.05 -2.05
N ARG A 35 -12.55 -8.75 -2.26
CA ARG A 35 -12.36 -10.11 -1.79
C ARG A 35 -12.27 -10.17 -0.26
N TYR A 36 -11.48 -9.30 0.36
CA TYR A 36 -11.42 -9.17 1.82
C TYR A 36 -12.80 -8.96 2.45
N LEU A 37 -13.59 -8.00 1.95
CA LEU A 37 -14.93 -7.74 2.49
C LEU A 37 -15.87 -8.94 2.36
N THR A 38 -15.71 -9.74 1.30
CA THR A 38 -16.49 -10.96 1.10
C THR A 38 -16.13 -12.03 2.14
N ILE A 39 -14.84 -12.19 2.42
CA ILE A 39 -14.34 -13.14 3.44
C ILE A 39 -14.72 -12.66 4.83
N ALA A 40 -14.46 -11.39 5.15
CA ALA A 40 -14.76 -10.80 6.44
C ALA A 40 -16.25 -10.94 6.79
N ARG A 41 -17.16 -10.69 5.84
CA ARG A 41 -18.60 -10.90 6.05
C ARG A 41 -18.95 -12.36 6.36
N ARG A 42 -18.25 -13.32 5.77
CA ARG A 42 -18.49 -14.76 6.04
C ARG A 42 -17.94 -15.20 7.39
N LEU A 43 -16.78 -14.69 7.78
CA LEU A 43 -16.09 -15.08 9.01
C LEU A 43 -16.50 -14.24 10.24
N HIS A 44 -17.25 -13.15 10.05
CA HIS A 44 -17.67 -12.30 11.16
C HIS A 44 -18.63 -13.05 12.09
N PRO A 45 -18.44 -12.98 13.42
CA PRO A 45 -19.25 -13.73 14.39
C PRO A 45 -20.76 -13.46 14.27
N ASP A 46 -21.16 -12.22 13.95
CA ASP A 46 -22.57 -11.86 13.81
C ASP A 46 -23.23 -12.35 12.50
N SER A 47 -22.44 -12.70 11.49
CA SER A 47 -22.94 -13.19 10.18
C SER A 47 -22.83 -14.72 10.06
N CYS A 48 -22.03 -15.35 10.91
CA CYS A 48 -21.85 -16.80 10.95
C CYS A 48 -23.06 -17.43 11.66
N MET A 49 -24.12 -17.71 10.90
CA MET A 49 -25.34 -18.40 11.35
C MET A 49 -25.11 -19.90 11.59
N THR A 50 -23.97 -20.28 12.16
CA THR A 50 -23.72 -21.65 12.61
C THR A 50 -24.11 -21.76 14.08
N GLU A 51 -24.81 -22.84 14.45
CA GLU A 51 -25.19 -23.10 15.85
C GLU A 51 -23.99 -23.59 16.68
N ASP A 52 -22.91 -24.02 16.01
CA ASP A 52 -21.71 -24.58 16.61
C ASP A 52 -20.73 -23.52 17.13
N ILE A 53 -20.52 -23.54 18.45
CA ILE A 53 -19.58 -22.64 19.17
C ILE A 53 -18.14 -22.81 18.65
N SER A 54 -17.73 -24.04 18.34
CA SER A 54 -16.40 -24.36 17.81
C SER A 54 -16.14 -23.66 16.46
N ASP A 55 -17.14 -23.64 15.57
CA ASP A 55 -16.98 -23.04 14.26
C ASP A 55 -16.97 -21.51 14.32
N ARG A 56 -17.72 -20.91 15.24
CA ARG A 56 -17.61 -19.47 15.52
C ARG A 56 -16.23 -19.09 16.04
N GLN A 57 -15.65 -19.89 16.93
CA GLN A 57 -14.30 -19.67 17.41
C GLN A 57 -13.28 -19.80 16.28
N ARG A 58 -13.38 -20.85 15.45
CA ARG A 58 -12.52 -21.03 14.27
C ARG A 58 -12.62 -19.87 13.28
N ALA A 59 -13.83 -19.40 12.97
CA ALA A 59 -14.06 -18.28 12.08
C ALA A 59 -13.39 -17.00 12.62
N SER A 60 -13.57 -16.71 13.92
CA SER A 60 -12.92 -15.59 14.60
C SER A 60 -11.39 -15.69 14.57
N GLU A 61 -10.84 -16.89 14.80
CA GLU A 61 -9.40 -17.12 14.74
C GLU A 61 -8.84 -16.95 13.32
N LEU A 62 -9.49 -17.50 12.30
CA LEU A 62 -9.10 -17.31 10.89
C LEU A 62 -9.15 -15.83 10.49
N LEU A 63 -10.20 -15.11 10.90
CA LEU A 63 -10.35 -13.69 10.58
C LEU A 63 -9.25 -12.85 11.23
N SER A 64 -9.04 -13.03 12.54
CA SER A 64 -8.12 -12.20 13.33
C SER A 64 -6.65 -12.51 13.10
N LYS A 65 -6.28 -13.80 13.00
CA LYS A 65 -4.87 -14.22 12.94
C LYS A 65 -4.33 -14.36 11.51
N LEU A 66 -5.19 -14.48 10.50
CA LEU A 66 -4.78 -14.82 9.14
C LEU A 66 -5.31 -13.81 8.11
N VAL A 67 -6.63 -13.59 8.03
CA VAL A 67 -7.24 -12.72 7.01
C VAL A 67 -6.94 -11.23 7.23
N ASN A 68 -7.12 -10.73 8.46
CA ASN A 68 -6.88 -9.31 8.76
C ASN A 68 -5.41 -8.91 8.54
N PRO A 69 -4.41 -9.66 9.05
CA PRO A 69 -3.00 -9.35 8.78
C PRO A 69 -2.65 -9.39 7.29
N ALA A 70 -3.22 -10.33 6.53
CA ALA A 70 -3.00 -10.40 5.09
C ALA A 70 -3.53 -9.16 4.37
N TYR A 71 -4.74 -8.73 4.71
CA TYR A 71 -5.31 -7.51 4.14
C TYR A 71 -4.54 -6.25 4.52
N GLU A 72 -4.08 -6.14 5.78
CA GLU A 72 -3.27 -5.01 6.22
C GLU A 72 -1.98 -4.90 5.38
N LYS A 73 -1.28 -6.01 5.18
CA LYS A 73 -0.05 -6.06 4.38
C LYS A 73 -0.27 -5.70 2.91
N LEU A 74 -1.38 -6.14 2.34
CA LEU A 74 -1.70 -5.89 0.93
C LEU A 74 -2.37 -4.54 0.66
N SER A 75 -2.95 -3.89 1.68
CA SER A 75 -3.68 -2.63 1.52
C SER A 75 -2.80 -1.38 1.65
N GLN A 76 -1.71 -1.46 2.41
CA GLN A 76 -0.78 -0.35 2.57
C GLN A 76 0.26 -0.35 1.44
N GLU A 77 0.45 0.79 0.78
CA GLU A 77 1.29 0.90 -0.42
C GLU A 77 2.76 0.50 -0.17
N LYS A 78 3.32 0.93 0.96
CA LYS A 78 4.70 0.63 1.32
C LYS A 78 4.93 -0.87 1.55
N THR A 79 4.10 -1.49 2.38
CA THR A 79 4.24 -2.92 2.70
C THR A 79 3.90 -3.79 1.50
N TYR A 80 2.96 -3.37 0.65
CA TYR A 80 2.65 -4.06 -0.59
C TYR A 80 3.83 -4.03 -1.56
N ALA A 81 4.51 -2.89 -1.72
CA ALA A 81 5.70 -2.79 -2.56
C ALA A 81 6.84 -3.69 -2.05
N GLU A 82 7.10 -3.71 -0.74
CA GLU A 82 8.07 -4.62 -0.11
C GLU A 82 7.68 -6.09 -0.34
N TYR A 83 6.40 -6.42 -0.16
CA TYR A 83 5.86 -7.76 -0.38
C TYR A 83 6.01 -8.21 -1.84
N CYS A 84 5.72 -7.35 -2.83
CA CYS A 84 5.89 -7.67 -4.25
C CYS A 84 7.36 -7.97 -4.60
N ILE A 85 8.31 -7.25 -4.02
CA ILE A 85 9.75 -7.52 -4.21
C ILE A 85 10.08 -8.91 -3.69
N LEU A 86 9.65 -9.25 -2.47
CA LEU A 86 9.89 -10.56 -1.87
C LEU A 86 9.21 -11.68 -2.68
N LEU A 87 7.98 -11.47 -3.13
CA LEU A 87 7.22 -12.43 -3.95
C LEU A 87 7.98 -12.75 -5.24
N ARG A 88 8.53 -11.72 -5.91
CA ARG A 88 9.35 -11.90 -7.11
C ARG A 88 10.65 -12.66 -6.83
N LEU A 89 11.35 -12.31 -5.74
CA LEU A 89 12.58 -13.02 -5.34
C LEU A 89 12.30 -14.50 -5.06
N LYS A 90 11.16 -14.82 -4.45
CA LYS A 90 10.75 -16.22 -4.21
C LYS A 90 10.43 -16.95 -5.51
N GLY A 91 9.78 -16.30 -6.48
CA GLY A 91 9.62 -16.86 -7.82
C GLY A 91 10.95 -17.19 -8.51
N GLN A 92 11.92 -16.29 -8.45
CA GLN A 92 13.26 -16.51 -9.00
C GLN A 92 14.04 -17.61 -8.27
N GLN A 93 13.95 -17.65 -6.94
CA GLN A 93 14.51 -18.73 -6.14
C GLN A 93 13.92 -20.07 -6.54
N ALA A 94 12.60 -20.13 -6.74
CA ALA A 94 11.89 -21.35 -7.12
C ALA A 94 12.31 -21.87 -8.50
N VAL A 95 12.57 -20.99 -9.48
CA VAL A 95 13.12 -21.39 -10.78
C VAL A 95 14.50 -22.05 -10.63
N LYS A 96 15.37 -21.53 -9.75
CA LYS A 96 16.69 -22.13 -9.48
C LYS A 96 16.60 -23.48 -8.76
N GLN A 97 15.54 -23.70 -7.98
CA GLN A 97 15.32 -24.90 -7.16
C GLN A 97 14.25 -25.82 -7.76
N GLN A 98 13.92 -25.67 -9.04
CA GLN A 98 12.77 -26.32 -9.68
C GLN A 98 12.75 -27.85 -9.51
N GLU A 99 13.91 -28.50 -9.51
CA GLU A 99 14.04 -29.96 -9.34
C GLU A 99 13.64 -30.46 -7.95
N THR A 100 13.63 -29.58 -6.95
CA THR A 100 13.29 -29.93 -5.56
C THR A 100 11.85 -29.62 -5.19
N ILE A 101 11.10 -28.93 -6.07
CA ILE A 101 9.74 -28.50 -5.77
C ILE A 101 8.77 -29.64 -6.08
N VAL A 102 8.12 -30.15 -5.03
CA VAL A 102 7.05 -31.15 -5.13
C VAL A 102 5.71 -30.44 -5.24
N LEU A 103 4.95 -30.75 -6.30
CA LEU A 103 3.60 -30.22 -6.53
C LEU A 103 2.55 -31.24 -6.07
N ASN A 104 1.75 -30.87 -5.08
CA ASN A 104 0.73 -31.73 -4.48
C ASN A 104 -0.66 -31.54 -5.11
N SER A 105 -0.98 -30.33 -5.56
CA SER A 105 -2.30 -29.94 -6.07
C SER A 105 -2.43 -30.21 -7.57
N ASP A 106 -3.59 -30.74 -7.97
CA ASP A 106 -3.92 -30.94 -9.39
C ASP A 106 -3.95 -29.63 -10.16
N SER A 107 -4.47 -28.56 -9.57
CA SER A 107 -4.50 -27.22 -10.17
C SER A 107 -3.11 -26.69 -10.51
N ALA A 108 -2.13 -26.92 -9.63
CA ALA A 108 -0.74 -26.53 -9.84
C ALA A 108 -0.06 -27.36 -10.93
N ARG A 109 -0.29 -28.69 -10.95
CA ARG A 109 0.20 -29.59 -12.01
C ARG A 109 -0.39 -29.23 -13.38
N LEU A 110 -1.68 -28.95 -13.45
CA LEU A 110 -2.36 -28.52 -14.68
C LEU A 110 -1.79 -27.19 -15.19
N LEU A 111 -1.57 -26.21 -14.30
CA LEU A 111 -0.95 -24.94 -14.68
C LEU A 111 0.49 -25.12 -15.17
N ALA A 112 1.25 -26.03 -14.56
CA ALA A 112 2.61 -26.36 -14.97
C ALA A 112 2.67 -26.94 -16.40
N ALA A 113 1.62 -27.62 -16.86
CA ALA A 113 1.49 -28.17 -18.21
C ALA A 113 0.76 -27.23 -19.20
N ALA A 114 0.10 -26.18 -18.73
CA ALA A 114 -0.75 -25.33 -19.55
C ALA A 114 0.03 -24.51 -20.60
N SER A 115 -0.58 -24.30 -21.77
CA SER A 115 -0.04 -23.45 -22.84
C SER A 115 -0.24 -21.96 -22.51
N ASP A 116 -1.48 -21.61 -22.13
CA ASP A 116 -1.90 -20.27 -21.71
C ASP A 116 -1.88 -20.16 -20.18
N ILE A 117 -0.79 -19.59 -19.66
CA ILE A 117 -0.55 -19.50 -18.22
C ILE A 117 -1.55 -18.56 -17.54
N ASP A 118 -1.82 -17.39 -18.13
CA ASP A 118 -2.61 -16.34 -17.49
C ASP A 118 -4.08 -16.77 -17.34
N THR A 119 -4.67 -17.31 -18.40
CA THR A 119 -6.07 -17.76 -18.38
C THR A 119 -6.25 -18.98 -17.47
N SER A 120 -5.36 -19.99 -17.57
CA SER A 120 -5.42 -21.18 -16.73
C SER A 120 -5.23 -20.83 -15.24
N TYR A 121 -4.33 -19.91 -14.92
CA TYR A 121 -4.12 -19.43 -13.56
C TYR A 121 -5.37 -18.75 -13.00
N ARG A 122 -5.93 -17.77 -13.72
CA ARG A 122 -7.12 -17.02 -13.30
C ARG A 122 -8.32 -17.95 -13.06
N LEU A 123 -8.52 -18.93 -13.94
CA LEU A 123 -9.62 -19.90 -13.82
C LEU A 123 -9.45 -20.82 -12.61
N ALA A 124 -8.25 -21.40 -12.44
CA ALA A 124 -7.96 -22.27 -11.31
C ALA A 124 -8.06 -21.53 -9.97
N LEU A 125 -7.51 -20.32 -9.89
CA LEU A 125 -7.58 -19.46 -8.72
C LEU A 125 -9.03 -19.14 -8.34
N ARG A 126 -9.85 -18.77 -9.32
CA ARG A 126 -11.27 -18.47 -9.08
C ARG A 126 -12.00 -19.66 -8.46
N ASN A 127 -11.81 -20.86 -9.01
CA ASN A 127 -12.46 -22.08 -8.53
C ASN A 127 -12.06 -22.40 -7.08
N LEU A 128 -10.78 -22.20 -6.71
CA LEU A 128 -10.30 -22.40 -5.35
C LEU A 128 -10.81 -21.31 -4.40
N ALA A 129 -10.74 -20.04 -4.80
CA ALA A 129 -11.18 -18.92 -4.00
C ALA A 129 -12.69 -18.97 -3.70
N GLU A 130 -13.52 -19.44 -4.63
CA GLU A 130 -14.96 -19.63 -4.37
C GLU A 130 -15.26 -20.66 -3.27
N LYS A 131 -14.35 -21.62 -3.02
CA LYS A 131 -14.49 -22.68 -2.01
C LYS A 131 -13.81 -22.39 -0.68
N GLN A 132 -12.73 -21.60 -0.69
CA GLN A 132 -11.78 -21.40 0.42
C GLN A 132 -12.38 -21.15 1.81
N TYR A 133 -13.50 -20.43 1.91
CA TYR A 133 -14.14 -20.11 3.20
C TYR A 133 -15.60 -20.59 3.27
N ASN A 134 -15.96 -21.60 2.45
CA ASN A 134 -17.27 -22.25 2.55
C ASN A 134 -17.28 -23.29 3.67
N GLN A 135 -16.18 -24.04 3.83
CA GLN A 135 -15.96 -24.99 4.91
C GLN A 135 -14.68 -24.58 5.65
N LEU A 136 -14.79 -24.23 6.93
CA LEU A 136 -13.68 -23.64 7.69
C LEU A 136 -12.49 -24.61 7.84
N ASP A 137 -12.75 -25.91 7.92
CA ASP A 137 -11.71 -26.95 8.03
C ASP A 137 -10.83 -27.06 6.78
N GLN A 138 -11.38 -26.74 5.60
CA GLN A 138 -10.64 -26.77 4.32
C GLN A 138 -9.92 -25.45 4.01
N ALA A 139 -10.13 -24.39 4.80
CA ALA A 139 -9.64 -23.06 4.46
C ALA A 139 -8.12 -22.98 4.38
N ILE A 140 -7.43 -23.65 5.32
CA ILE A 140 -5.95 -23.72 5.38
C ILE A 140 -5.42 -24.55 4.21
N GLU A 141 -6.06 -25.68 3.90
CA GLU A 141 -5.68 -26.54 2.78
C GLU A 141 -5.83 -25.80 1.44
N ILE A 142 -6.97 -25.15 1.21
CA ILE A 142 -7.22 -24.38 -0.01
C ILE A 142 -6.26 -23.20 -0.12
N ALA A 143 -5.91 -22.53 0.99
CA ALA A 143 -4.86 -21.51 0.99
C ALA A 143 -3.50 -22.09 0.57
N GLY A 144 -3.17 -23.32 1.00
CA GLY A 144 -2.00 -24.05 0.53
C GLY A 144 -2.01 -24.32 -0.97
N GLN A 145 -3.13 -24.82 -1.50
CA GLN A 145 -3.32 -25.08 -2.93
C GLN A 145 -3.20 -23.80 -3.77
N ILE A 146 -3.75 -22.67 -3.29
CA ILE A 146 -3.61 -21.38 -3.97
C ILE A 146 -2.16 -20.91 -3.93
N SER A 147 -1.45 -21.10 -2.82
CA SER A 147 -0.03 -20.73 -2.70
C SER A 147 0.86 -21.55 -3.63
N GLU A 148 0.57 -22.83 -3.81
CA GLU A 148 1.26 -23.69 -4.78
C GLU A 148 0.94 -23.29 -6.22
N LEU A 149 -0.31 -22.91 -6.50
CA LEU A 149 -0.71 -22.34 -7.79
C LEU A 149 0.03 -21.03 -8.08
N ASN A 150 0.16 -20.13 -7.08
CA ASN A 150 0.92 -18.88 -7.19
C ASN A 150 2.40 -19.14 -7.44
N LEU A 151 2.99 -20.12 -6.75
CA LEU A 151 4.38 -20.55 -6.96
C LEU A 151 4.63 -20.94 -8.42
N VAL A 152 3.81 -21.85 -8.97
CA VAL A 152 3.93 -22.31 -10.36
C VAL A 152 3.73 -21.15 -11.34
N TYR A 153 2.76 -20.26 -11.08
CA TYR A 153 2.54 -19.08 -11.91
C TYR A 153 3.78 -18.17 -11.97
N LEU A 154 4.36 -17.87 -10.80
CA LEU A 154 5.57 -17.04 -10.70
C LEU A 154 6.77 -17.68 -11.41
N MET A 155 6.98 -18.98 -11.21
CA MET A 155 8.06 -19.71 -11.88
C MET A 155 7.93 -19.63 -13.40
N ARG A 156 6.73 -19.92 -13.92
CA ARG A 156 6.43 -19.90 -15.35
C ARG A 156 6.57 -18.51 -15.97
N LYS A 157 6.23 -17.45 -15.24
CA LYS A 157 6.38 -16.05 -15.68
C LYS A 157 7.84 -15.62 -15.74
N GLU A 158 8.63 -15.95 -14.71
CA GLU A 158 10.06 -15.64 -14.70
C GLU A 158 10.81 -16.43 -15.80
N SER A 159 10.44 -17.69 -16.09
CA SER A 159 11.01 -18.45 -17.22
C SER A 159 10.71 -17.83 -18.60
N ARG A 160 9.63 -17.04 -18.72
CA ARG A 160 9.29 -16.29 -19.95
C ARG A 160 9.88 -14.87 -19.98
N GLY A 161 10.55 -14.44 -18.92
CA GLY A 161 11.06 -13.06 -18.80
C GLY A 161 9.96 -12.01 -18.57
N GLU A 162 8.76 -12.42 -18.18
CA GLU A 162 7.63 -11.53 -17.93
C GLU A 162 7.63 -11.09 -16.46
N ALA A 163 7.78 -9.78 -16.20
CA ALA A 163 7.76 -9.24 -14.85
C ALA A 163 6.35 -9.34 -14.23
N VAL A 164 6.22 -10.10 -13.14
CA VAL A 164 5.00 -10.16 -12.32
C VAL A 164 5.01 -9.01 -11.32
N GLY A 165 3.86 -8.33 -11.15
CA GLY A 165 3.67 -7.29 -10.11
C GLY A 165 3.63 -5.84 -10.59
N THR A 166 3.73 -5.58 -11.90
CA THR A 166 3.33 -4.27 -12.44
C THR A 166 1.81 -4.21 -12.55
N ARG A 167 1.20 -3.35 -11.73
CA ARG A 167 -0.23 -3.04 -11.75
C ARG A 167 -0.70 -2.87 -13.20
N ARG A 168 -1.43 -3.86 -13.74
CA ARG A 168 -2.04 -3.76 -15.07
C ARG A 168 -3.12 -2.69 -15.00
N THR A 169 -2.80 -1.47 -15.41
CA THR A 169 -3.84 -0.51 -15.78
C THR A 169 -4.50 -1.06 -17.04
N ALA A 170 -5.71 -1.59 -16.89
CA ALA A 170 -6.51 -2.07 -18.01
C ALA A 170 -6.67 -0.94 -19.04
N ALA A 171 -6.08 -1.13 -20.22
CA ALA A 171 -6.50 -0.41 -21.43
C ALA A 171 -7.85 -0.99 -21.89
N PRO A 172 -8.78 -0.16 -22.41
CA PRO A 172 -10.07 -0.67 -22.87
C PRO A 172 -9.87 -1.48 -24.15
N SER A 173 -10.23 -2.76 -24.12
CA SER A 173 -10.33 -3.62 -25.30
C SER A 173 -11.61 -3.26 -26.06
N ALA A 174 -11.48 -2.43 -27.10
CA ALA A 174 -12.49 -2.31 -28.13
C ALA A 174 -12.38 -3.52 -29.06
N GLY A 175 -13.51 -4.20 -29.27
CA GLY A 175 -13.60 -5.35 -30.17
C GLY A 175 -13.37 -4.95 -31.62
N GLU A 176 -12.54 -5.71 -32.32
CA GLU A 176 -12.43 -5.65 -33.77
C GLU A 176 -13.17 -6.83 -34.36
N ASN A 177 -14.27 -6.52 -35.05
CA ASN A 177 -14.85 -7.37 -36.06
C ASN A 177 -14.91 -6.54 -37.35
N SER A 178 -14.59 -7.19 -38.47
CA SER A 178 -14.81 -6.80 -39.87
C SER A 178 -13.75 -5.98 -40.65
N THR A 179 -13.61 -6.45 -41.88
CA THR A 179 -12.71 -6.20 -43.01
C THR A 179 -12.87 -4.82 -43.71
N PRO A 180 -11.97 -4.45 -44.63
CA PRO A 180 -11.78 -3.07 -45.08
C PRO A 180 -12.55 -2.73 -46.37
N MET A 181 -13.08 -1.51 -46.47
CA MET A 181 -13.39 -0.86 -47.77
C MET A 181 -13.09 0.66 -47.74
N ARG A 182 -12.18 1.02 -48.65
CA ARG A 182 -11.82 2.29 -49.33
C ARG A 182 -12.61 3.61 -49.12
N SER A 183 -11.82 4.64 -48.75
CA SER A 183 -11.69 6.04 -49.28
C SER A 183 -12.84 7.06 -49.22
N PRO A 184 -12.59 8.40 -49.33
CA PRO A 184 -11.39 9.21 -49.05
C PRO A 184 -11.64 10.34 -47.99
N THR A 185 -10.58 11.11 -47.69
CA THR A 185 -10.42 12.15 -46.65
C THR A 185 -11.42 13.32 -46.70
N PRO A 186 -11.55 14.06 -45.57
CA PRO A 186 -11.01 15.42 -45.61
C PRO A 186 -10.08 15.76 -44.42
N THR A 187 -9.19 16.67 -44.74
CA THR A 187 -8.11 17.31 -43.98
C THR A 187 -8.43 17.61 -42.51
N THR A 188 -7.62 17.03 -41.61
CA THR A 188 -7.39 17.54 -40.24
C THR A 188 -5.89 17.48 -39.95
N PRO A 189 -5.36 18.42 -39.14
CA PRO A 189 -3.93 18.68 -39.06
C PRO A 189 -3.17 17.52 -38.43
N VAL A 190 -2.00 17.24 -39.00
CA VAL A 190 -1.07 16.20 -38.58
C VAL A 190 -0.77 16.32 -37.08
N ARG A 191 -1.33 15.41 -36.29
CA ARG A 191 -0.85 15.14 -34.93
C ARG A 191 0.43 14.34 -35.08
N VAL A 192 1.57 15.02 -34.97
CA VAL A 192 2.89 14.39 -34.84
C VAL A 192 2.84 13.40 -33.67
N PRO A 193 3.35 12.15 -33.82
CA PRO A 193 3.42 11.23 -32.70
C PRO A 193 4.26 11.87 -31.58
N ALA A 194 3.71 11.90 -30.36
CA ALA A 194 4.41 12.44 -29.21
C ALA A 194 5.69 11.60 -29.00
N THR A 195 6.84 12.18 -29.31
CA THR A 195 8.14 11.56 -29.03
C THR A 195 8.27 11.31 -27.52
N ARG A 196 9.11 10.35 -27.14
CA ARG A 196 9.43 10.06 -25.73
C ARG A 196 9.78 11.35 -24.96
N GLU A 197 10.53 12.24 -25.61
CA GLU A 197 10.88 13.58 -25.12
C GLU A 197 9.66 14.49 -24.92
N ALA A 198 8.73 14.55 -25.88
CA ALA A 198 7.50 15.33 -25.73
C ALA A 198 6.63 14.84 -24.56
N LEU A 199 6.63 13.53 -24.29
CA LEU A 199 5.94 12.96 -23.15
C LEU A 199 6.64 13.31 -21.82
N ILE A 200 7.97 13.26 -21.77
CA ILE A 200 8.76 13.71 -20.60
C ILE A 200 8.50 15.18 -20.31
N ALA A 201 8.52 16.04 -21.34
CA ALA A 201 8.19 17.46 -21.22
C ALA A 201 6.77 17.68 -20.68
N ALA A 202 5.80 16.84 -21.07
CA ALA A 202 4.44 16.91 -20.53
C ALA A 202 4.38 16.52 -19.04
N TYR A 203 5.12 15.50 -18.60
CA TYR A 203 5.24 15.15 -17.19
C TYR A 203 5.90 16.27 -16.38
N LEU A 204 6.98 16.86 -16.89
CA LEU A 204 7.65 18.01 -16.26
C LEU A 204 6.70 19.19 -16.08
N ARG A 205 5.97 19.57 -17.15
CA ARG A 205 4.99 20.67 -17.08
C ARG A 205 3.91 20.41 -16.03
N ARG A 206 3.34 19.21 -16.00
CA ARG A 206 2.32 18.83 -15.00
C ARG A 206 2.87 18.84 -13.58
N SER A 207 4.11 18.39 -13.38
CA SER A 207 4.74 18.42 -12.06
C SER A 207 4.86 19.85 -11.52
N GLN A 208 5.20 20.81 -12.38
CA GLN A 208 5.30 22.22 -12.04
C GLN A 208 3.92 22.84 -11.76
N GLU A 209 2.89 22.45 -12.51
CA GLU A 209 1.50 22.83 -12.21
C GLU A 209 1.03 22.30 -10.85
N PHE A 210 1.43 21.08 -10.46
CA PHE A 210 1.12 20.56 -9.14
C PHE A 210 1.95 21.22 -8.04
N GLU A 211 3.21 21.56 -8.32
CA GLU A 211 4.08 22.29 -7.40
C GLU A 211 3.53 23.68 -7.09
N THR A 212 3.07 24.43 -8.11
CA THR A 212 2.42 25.75 -7.91
C THR A 212 1.12 25.64 -7.10
N LYS A 213 0.39 24.53 -7.24
CA LYS A 213 -0.78 24.18 -6.43
C LYS A 213 -0.43 23.61 -5.04
N GLN A 214 0.85 23.57 -4.67
CA GLN A 214 1.37 22.94 -3.44
C GLN A 214 0.97 21.46 -3.26
N ASN A 215 0.59 20.77 -4.33
CA ASN A 215 0.28 19.35 -4.31
C ASN A 215 1.56 18.53 -4.58
N PHE A 216 2.45 18.53 -3.58
CA PHE A 216 3.74 17.85 -3.67
C PHE A 216 3.64 16.34 -3.96
N PRO A 217 2.69 15.56 -3.40
CA PRO A 217 2.57 14.13 -3.71
C PRO A 217 2.32 13.85 -5.19
N ARG A 218 1.43 14.62 -5.84
CA ARG A 218 1.18 14.47 -7.29
C ARG A 218 2.36 14.94 -8.12
N ALA A 219 3.01 16.03 -7.73
CA ALA A 219 4.19 16.52 -8.42
C ALA A 219 5.35 15.51 -8.39
N ILE A 220 5.57 14.84 -7.24
CA ILE A 220 6.53 13.74 -7.10
C ILE A 220 6.17 12.58 -8.04
N LEU A 221 4.89 12.22 -8.14
CA LEU A 221 4.45 11.12 -9.00
C LEU A 221 4.73 11.41 -10.48
N GLU A 222 4.36 12.61 -10.96
CA GLU A 222 4.64 13.03 -12.35
C GLU A 222 6.14 13.00 -12.67
N LEU A 223 6.99 13.45 -11.75
CA LEU A 223 8.45 13.41 -11.92
C LEU A 223 9.01 11.99 -11.90
N ARG A 224 8.47 11.10 -11.06
CA ARG A 224 8.89 9.69 -11.04
C ARG A 224 8.52 8.98 -12.34
N ASP A 225 7.36 9.29 -12.91
CA ASP A 225 6.98 8.76 -14.21
C ASP A 225 7.86 9.34 -15.33
N ALA A 226 8.24 10.61 -15.25
CA ALA A 226 9.25 11.19 -16.16
C ALA A 226 10.60 10.45 -16.08
N ILE A 227 11.08 10.13 -14.87
CA ILE A 227 12.35 9.40 -14.65
C ILE A 227 12.27 7.95 -15.16
N LYS A 228 11.10 7.29 -15.09
CA LYS A 228 10.93 5.97 -15.71
C LYS A 228 11.07 6.04 -17.23
N MET A 229 10.58 7.13 -17.82
CA MET A 229 10.70 7.37 -19.25
C MET A 229 12.12 7.78 -19.61
N ASP A 230 12.85 8.53 -18.80
CA ASP A 230 14.28 8.78 -19.00
C ASP A 230 15.01 8.86 -17.66
N ALA A 231 15.74 7.79 -17.35
CA ALA A 231 16.50 7.70 -16.11
C ALA A 231 17.72 8.64 -16.09
N SER A 232 18.15 9.14 -17.26
CA SER A 232 19.31 10.00 -17.45
C SER A 232 18.99 11.50 -17.52
N SER A 233 17.73 11.89 -17.31
CA SER A 233 17.35 13.30 -17.28
C SER A 233 17.77 13.98 -15.98
N SER A 234 18.80 14.84 -16.06
CA SER A 234 19.25 15.65 -14.92
C SER A 234 18.13 16.57 -14.38
N GLU A 235 17.39 17.23 -15.28
CA GLU A 235 16.29 18.13 -14.93
C GLU A 235 15.20 17.42 -14.09
N CYS A 236 14.86 16.18 -14.43
CA CYS A 236 13.86 15.44 -13.66
C CYS A 236 14.32 15.17 -12.22
N HIS A 237 15.60 14.83 -12.04
CA HIS A 237 16.19 14.60 -10.71
C HIS A 237 16.32 15.91 -9.92
N SER A 238 16.73 17.02 -10.56
CA SER A 238 16.87 18.31 -9.86
C SER A 238 15.52 18.89 -9.42
N ARG A 239 14.49 18.79 -10.26
CA ARG A 239 13.09 19.12 -9.89
C ARG A 239 12.59 18.27 -8.74
N LEU A 240 12.85 16.97 -8.76
CA LEU A 240 12.41 16.06 -7.72
C LEU A 240 13.11 16.36 -6.38
N GLY A 241 14.41 16.67 -6.43
CA GLY A 241 15.16 17.15 -5.27
C GLY A 241 14.58 18.43 -4.68
N LEU A 242 14.17 19.39 -5.52
CA LEU A 242 13.54 20.65 -5.08
C LEU A 242 12.23 20.39 -4.33
N ILE A 243 11.40 19.47 -4.82
CA ILE A 243 10.12 19.14 -4.16
C ILE A 243 10.36 18.43 -2.83
N TYR A 244 11.37 17.55 -2.75
CA TYR A 244 11.76 16.95 -1.47
C TYR A 244 12.30 17.99 -0.48
N LEU A 245 13.08 18.97 -0.94
CA LEU A 245 13.53 20.09 -0.12
C LEU A 245 12.33 20.88 0.44
N LYS A 246 11.35 21.20 -0.40
CA LYS A 246 10.12 21.92 0.00
C LYS A 246 9.26 21.14 1.00
N THR A 247 9.37 19.81 1.02
CA THR A 247 8.63 18.94 1.96
C THR A 247 9.46 18.54 3.18
N ASN A 248 10.59 19.21 3.43
CA ASN A 248 11.54 18.92 4.53
C ASN A 248 12.15 17.51 4.49
N GLN A 249 12.15 16.85 3.34
CA GLN A 249 12.76 15.53 3.14
C GLN A 249 14.20 15.67 2.66
N ASN A 250 15.04 16.28 3.50
CA ASN A 250 16.41 16.69 3.15
C ASN A 250 17.30 15.53 2.69
N THR A 251 17.16 14.34 3.28
CA THR A 251 17.92 13.15 2.88
C THR A 251 17.60 12.73 1.45
N MET A 252 16.31 12.72 1.09
CA MET A 252 15.86 12.38 -0.27
C MET A 252 16.25 13.47 -1.26
N ALA A 253 16.13 14.74 -0.87
CA ALA A 253 16.56 15.88 -1.67
C ALA A 253 18.05 15.76 -2.03
N LYS A 254 18.91 15.42 -1.05
CA LYS A 254 20.36 15.25 -1.26
C LYS A 254 20.68 14.16 -2.29
N ILE A 255 19.98 13.01 -2.21
CA ILE A 255 20.17 11.90 -3.16
C ILE A 255 19.86 12.36 -4.59
N HIS A 256 18.72 13.02 -4.79
CA HIS A 256 18.30 13.46 -6.12
C HIS A 256 19.14 14.61 -6.67
N PHE A 257 19.58 15.55 -5.84
CA PHE A 257 20.52 16.59 -6.28
C PHE A 257 21.89 16.02 -6.65
N ASN A 258 22.41 15.07 -5.88
CA ASN A 258 23.66 14.40 -6.26
C ASN A 258 23.48 13.65 -7.58
N LYS A 259 22.34 12.97 -7.79
CA LYS A 259 22.10 12.25 -9.04
C LYS A 259 21.97 13.18 -10.24
N ALA A 260 21.33 14.35 -10.08
CA ALA A 260 21.30 15.37 -11.10
C ALA A 260 22.71 15.87 -11.45
N LEU A 261 23.55 16.16 -10.44
CA LEU A 261 24.93 16.61 -10.65
C LEU A 261 25.86 15.52 -11.23
N GLU A 262 25.56 14.24 -11.02
CA GLU A 262 26.25 13.14 -11.72
C GLU A 262 25.92 13.12 -13.21
N LEU A 263 24.70 13.50 -13.60
CA LEU A 263 24.22 13.48 -14.98
C LEU A 263 24.60 14.76 -15.72
N ASP A 264 24.39 15.90 -15.08
CA ASP A 264 24.82 17.21 -15.54
C ASP A 264 25.47 17.99 -14.37
N PRO A 265 26.81 18.06 -14.33
CA PRO A 265 27.54 18.82 -13.31
C PRO A 265 27.21 20.32 -13.28
N GLN A 266 26.61 20.87 -14.34
CA GLN A 266 26.25 22.29 -14.47
C GLN A 266 24.75 22.57 -14.19
N ASP A 267 23.99 21.59 -13.71
CA ASP A 267 22.58 21.82 -13.35
C ASP A 267 22.48 22.85 -12.21
N ALA A 268 22.04 24.06 -12.56
CA ALA A 268 21.93 25.19 -11.65
C ALA A 268 20.96 24.92 -10.48
N VAL A 269 19.87 24.18 -10.72
CA VAL A 269 18.87 23.85 -9.69
C VAL A 269 19.47 22.86 -8.70
N ALA A 270 20.23 21.88 -9.18
CA ALA A 270 20.87 20.90 -8.32
C ALA A 270 22.03 21.49 -7.50
N LEU A 271 22.84 22.37 -8.10
CA LEU A 271 23.90 23.10 -7.39
C LEU A 271 23.31 23.96 -6.26
N GLU A 272 22.28 24.75 -6.56
CA GLU A 272 21.61 25.58 -5.57
C GLU A 272 20.94 24.73 -4.47
N GLY A 273 20.27 23.65 -4.84
CA GLY A 273 19.65 22.70 -3.91
C GLY A 273 20.66 22.06 -2.96
N LYS A 274 21.82 21.66 -3.47
CA LYS A 274 22.92 21.12 -2.67
C LYS A 274 23.50 22.15 -1.71
N ARG A 275 23.74 23.40 -2.17
CA ARG A 275 24.20 24.49 -1.30
C ARG A 275 23.24 24.74 -0.14
N ARG A 276 21.92 24.76 -0.40
CA ARG A 276 20.90 24.94 0.65
C ARG A 276 20.90 23.82 1.70
N LEU A 277 21.23 22.59 1.29
CA LEU A 277 21.32 21.45 2.21
C LEU A 277 22.63 21.44 3.01
N GLU A 278 23.70 21.98 2.45
CA GLU A 278 25.03 22.03 3.07
C GLU A 278 25.21 23.27 3.97
N THR A 279 24.45 24.34 3.75
CA THR A 279 24.36 25.44 4.70
C THR A 279 23.61 24.97 5.95
N PRO A 280 24.25 24.88 7.12
CA PRO A 280 23.54 24.57 8.35
C PRO A 280 22.56 25.69 8.64
N THR A 281 21.26 25.39 8.58
CA THR A 281 20.21 26.33 8.92
C THR A 281 20.24 26.53 10.43
N SER A 282 21.00 27.54 10.87
CA SER A 282 20.86 28.17 12.20
C SER A 282 19.54 28.95 12.26
N THR A 283 18.42 28.25 12.15
CA THR A 283 17.08 28.76 12.49
C THR A 283 16.20 27.57 12.80
N ALA A 284 16.32 27.07 14.04
CA ALA A 284 15.22 26.37 14.67
C ALA A 284 14.05 27.34 14.75
N ILE A 285 13.12 27.26 13.79
CA ILE A 285 11.81 27.89 13.91
C ILE A 285 11.03 27.02 14.90
N ALA A 286 10.96 27.49 16.13
CA ALA A 286 10.05 26.97 17.15
C ALA A 286 8.60 26.95 16.60
N PRO A 287 7.76 25.99 17.00
CA PRO A 287 6.37 25.95 16.55
C PRO A 287 5.64 27.17 17.13
N ALA A 288 5.25 28.10 16.26
CA ALA A 288 4.43 29.25 16.61
C ALA A 288 3.03 28.78 17.03
N LYS A 289 2.80 28.71 18.34
CA LYS A 289 1.45 28.77 18.92
C LYS A 289 0.89 30.16 18.61
N GLY A 290 -0.03 30.23 17.65
CA GLY A 290 -0.84 31.41 17.45
C GLY A 290 -1.77 31.62 18.65
N LYS A 291 -1.67 32.79 19.29
CA LYS A 291 -2.83 33.63 19.59
C LYS A 291 -2.36 35.06 19.84
N LEU A 292 -2.79 35.92 18.92
CA LEU A 292 -2.67 37.36 18.91
C LEU A 292 -3.57 37.95 19.99
N GLU A 293 -3.03 38.89 20.76
CA GLU A 293 -3.73 40.12 21.16
C GLU A 293 -2.75 41.27 20.87
N PRO A 294 -3.22 42.44 20.39
CA PRO A 294 -3.68 43.45 21.35
C PRO A 294 -4.75 44.43 20.84
N GLN A 295 -5.62 44.90 21.74
CA GLN A 295 -5.71 46.31 22.20
C GLN A 295 -7.08 46.64 22.84
N LYS A 296 -7.00 47.48 23.88
CA LYS A 296 -8.03 47.91 24.84
C LYS A 296 -9.13 48.80 24.21
N PRO A 297 -10.24 49.03 24.94
CA PRO A 297 -10.41 50.35 25.55
C PRO A 297 -10.73 50.28 27.05
N GLY A 298 -10.27 51.30 27.79
CA GLY A 298 -10.30 51.33 29.24
C GLY A 298 -11.60 51.83 29.86
N VAL A 299 -11.80 51.49 31.13
CA VAL A 299 -12.52 52.31 32.13
C VAL A 299 -11.82 52.16 33.49
N LYS A 300 -11.86 53.26 34.23
CA LYS A 300 -11.19 53.62 35.48
C LYS A 300 -11.48 52.71 36.69
N GLY A 301 -10.53 52.69 37.62
CA GLY A 301 -10.82 52.90 39.06
C GLY A 301 -10.30 51.85 40.04
N GLY A 302 -9.43 52.27 40.97
CA GLY A 302 -9.31 51.69 42.32
C GLY A 302 -8.09 50.82 42.64
N LYS A 303 -7.12 51.39 43.35
CA LYS A 303 -6.15 50.71 44.25
C LYS A 303 -6.71 50.79 45.70
N PRO A 304 -6.07 50.18 46.74
CA PRO A 304 -5.43 48.87 46.86
C PRO A 304 -5.81 48.14 48.19
N ASP A 305 -5.16 46.98 48.43
CA ASP A 305 -4.63 46.51 49.74
C ASP A 305 -5.46 45.48 50.58
N PRO A 306 -4.87 44.80 51.61
CA PRO A 306 -4.36 43.42 51.49
C PRO A 306 -4.87 42.47 52.60
N GLY A 307 -4.50 41.18 52.54
CA GLY A 307 -4.23 40.41 53.77
C GLY A 307 -4.76 38.97 53.89
N LYS A 308 -3.86 38.14 54.44
CA LYS A 308 -4.01 36.85 55.15
C LYS A 308 -4.30 35.59 54.31
N LEU A 309 -3.35 34.66 54.15
CA LEU A 309 -2.82 33.69 55.14
C LEU A 309 -3.93 33.01 55.95
N ASP A 310 -4.13 31.71 55.73
CA ASP A 310 -3.75 30.75 56.77
C ASP A 310 -3.57 29.32 56.27
N LYS A 311 -2.56 28.68 56.86
CA LYS A 311 -2.12 27.29 56.72
C LYS A 311 -2.92 26.39 57.67
N LYS A 312 -3.04 25.11 57.30
CA LYS A 312 -2.88 23.87 58.11
C LYS A 312 -3.58 22.75 57.34
N GLY A 313 -3.06 21.54 57.16
CA GLY A 313 -2.01 20.81 57.86
C GLY A 313 -2.45 19.34 57.90
N LYS A 314 -1.60 18.42 57.41
CA LYS A 314 -1.17 17.14 58.03
C LYS A 314 -2.26 16.37 58.81
N SER A 315 -2.46 15.06 58.65
CA SER A 315 -1.48 13.97 58.51
C SER A 315 -2.22 12.61 58.46
N SER A 316 -1.53 11.57 57.94
CA SER A 316 -1.48 10.17 58.43
C SER A 316 -2.82 9.43 58.68
N SER A 317 -3.08 8.20 58.24
CA SER A 317 -2.23 7.01 58.26
C SER A 317 -3.00 5.80 57.71
N LYS A 318 -2.22 4.85 57.16
CA LYS A 318 -2.36 3.39 57.27
C LYS A 318 -3.51 2.62 56.60
N ASP A 319 -3.06 1.45 56.14
CA ASP A 319 -3.72 0.17 55.94
C ASP A 319 -4.41 -0.13 54.59
N LYS A 320 -3.78 -1.07 53.87
CA LYS A 320 -4.30 -1.97 52.83
C LYS A 320 -4.41 -3.37 53.50
N PRO A 321 -4.94 -4.41 52.83
CA PRO A 321 -5.92 -4.46 51.73
C PRO A 321 -7.08 -5.45 52.03
N ASP A 322 -8.17 -5.46 51.26
CA ASP A 322 -8.65 -6.69 50.58
C ASP A 322 -9.88 -6.48 49.67
N ASN A 323 -9.94 -7.38 48.68
CA ASN A 323 -11.00 -7.81 47.77
C ASN A 323 -12.42 -7.20 47.79
N GLY A 324 -12.97 -6.98 46.58
CA GLY A 324 -14.41 -6.93 46.35
C GLY A 324 -14.83 -6.24 45.05
N ASN A 325 -14.45 -6.75 43.88
CA ASN A 325 -14.97 -6.22 42.59
C ASN A 325 -16.36 -6.80 42.30
N GLY A 326 -17.40 -6.18 42.85
CA GLY A 326 -18.81 -6.38 42.50
C GLY A 326 -19.29 -5.26 41.59
N GLY A 327 -19.81 -5.64 40.42
CA GLY A 327 -20.24 -4.70 39.39
C GLY A 327 -21.55 -3.96 39.67
N LEU A 328 -21.77 -2.87 38.94
CA LEU A 328 -23.05 -2.28 38.51
C LEU A 328 -22.73 -0.89 37.95
N PHE A 329 -22.98 -0.67 36.66
CA PHE A 329 -23.76 0.48 36.13
C PHE A 329 -23.75 0.46 34.60
N GLY A 330 -24.95 0.27 34.04
CA GLY A 330 -25.26 0.59 32.65
C GLY A 330 -25.68 2.06 32.48
N LEU A 331 -26.39 2.31 31.37
CA LEU A 331 -26.86 3.60 30.81
C LEU A 331 -25.81 4.27 29.90
N PHE A 332 -26.05 4.68 28.65
CA PHE A 332 -27.20 5.07 27.83
C PHE A 332 -26.87 4.70 26.36
N GLY A 333 -27.74 4.63 25.37
CA GLY A 333 -29.12 5.09 25.23
C GLY A 333 -29.50 4.93 23.76
N SER A 334 -30.71 4.43 23.55
CA SER A 334 -31.38 4.21 22.28
C SER A 334 -31.85 5.52 21.65
N LYS A 335 -31.86 5.60 20.31
CA LYS A 335 -32.86 6.39 19.59
C LYS A 335 -33.14 5.82 18.20
N LYS A 336 -34.36 5.30 18.08
CA LYS A 336 -35.08 5.01 16.84
C LYS A 336 -35.33 6.30 16.05
N LYS A 337 -35.37 6.21 14.73
CA LYS A 337 -36.62 6.34 13.98
C LYS A 337 -36.54 5.50 12.71
#